data_AF-A0A3D8WUP6-F1
#
_entry.id   AF-A0A3D8WUP6-F1
#
_cell.length_a   1.000
_cell.length_b   1.000
_cell.length_c   1.000
_cell.angle_alpha   90.00
_cell.angle_beta   90.00
_cell.angle_gamma   90.00
#
_symmetry.space_group_name_H-M   'P 1'
#
loop_
_entity.id
_entity.type
_entity.pdbx_description
1 polymer ?
#
loop_
_entity_poly.entity_id
_entity_poly.type
_entity_poly.pdbx_seq_one_letter_code
_entity_poly.pdbx_strand_id
1 'polypeptide(L)'
;MSLHLYSPFIPAEKTADFNVSFWAGLASGVISGLVTGIIVGAFLWKMQSRSQDFQEKKEAEKEFNVFIQKLNQTFLLTDASIFTDEGSNFLPKNVIEIRSLIYDQPILYWKEHIEQQNLRQLLVAIENLIVLDIEFKRISSLLDTDIKNLLIKHTSLHFLEAYTSAFYALINGIDNDELKRWVSHLGLTDEKIDTLREQQNEFPQSVADYKDARELLVSSAEDLKTLIINSNTPT
;
A
#
# COMPACT_ATOMS: atom_id res chain seq x y z
N MET A 1 67.14 76.71 23.72
CA MET A 1 65.71 76.48 23.51
C MET A 1 65.46 76.35 22.02
N SER A 2 65.41 75.13 21.50
CA SER A 2 64.77 74.84 20.20
C SER A 2 64.04 73.50 20.34
N LEU A 3 62.72 73.55 20.18
CA LEU A 3 61.85 72.38 20.15
C LEU A 3 61.92 71.79 18.74
N HIS A 4 62.63 70.67 18.58
CA HIS A 4 62.49 69.85 17.38
C HIS A 4 61.23 68.99 17.53
N LEU A 5 60.14 69.46 16.93
CA LEU A 5 58.94 68.68 16.65
C LEU A 5 59.32 67.52 15.71
N TYR A 6 59.47 66.32 16.27
CA TYR A 6 59.58 65.08 15.49
C TYR A 6 58.16 64.64 15.10
N SER A 7 57.75 65.04 13.89
CA SER A 7 56.64 64.37 13.21
C SER A 7 57.12 62.99 12.77
N PRO A 8 56.48 61.87 13.18
CA PRO A 8 56.85 60.56 12.66
C PRO A 8 56.34 60.46 11.23
N PHE A 9 57.14 60.92 10.27
CA PHE A 9 56.92 60.62 8.86
C PHE A 9 57.23 59.13 8.67
N ILE A 10 56.18 58.30 8.60
CA ILE A 10 56.31 56.90 8.21
C ILE A 10 56.60 56.90 6.70
N PRO A 11 57.74 56.33 6.25
CA PRO A 11 58.09 56.33 4.84
C PRO A 11 57.02 55.58 4.01
N ALA A 12 56.67 56.12 2.83
CA ALA A 12 55.59 55.64 1.98
C ALA A 12 55.70 54.14 1.64
N GLU A 13 56.92 53.62 1.53
CA GLU A 13 57.20 52.18 1.31
C GLU A 13 56.74 51.30 2.49
N LYS A 14 56.90 51.74 3.74
CA LYS A 14 56.47 50.96 4.92
C LYS A 14 54.95 50.97 5.10
N THR A 15 54.26 52.02 4.65
CA THR A 15 52.80 52.05 4.60
C THR A 15 52.24 51.13 3.52
N ALA A 16 52.94 50.98 2.38
CA ALA A 16 52.53 50.02 1.34
C ALA A 16 52.67 48.56 1.82
N ASP A 17 53.78 48.22 2.46
CA ASP A 17 54.00 46.88 3.02
C ASP A 17 53.01 46.51 4.13
N PHE A 18 52.67 47.46 5.01
CA PHE A 18 51.64 47.25 6.03
C PHE A 18 50.26 47.02 5.42
N ASN A 19 49.88 47.81 4.41
CA ASN A 19 48.57 47.70 3.78
C ASN A 19 48.42 46.36 3.04
N VAL A 20 49.45 45.93 2.29
CA VAL A 20 49.47 44.61 1.63
C VAL A 20 49.40 43.48 2.66
N SER A 21 50.18 43.55 3.74
CA SER A 21 50.19 42.53 4.80
C SER A 21 48.87 42.49 5.59
N PHE A 22 48.26 43.65 5.85
CA PHE A 22 46.98 43.77 6.53
C PHE A 22 45.84 43.18 5.69
N TRP A 23 45.74 43.56 4.41
CA TRP A 23 44.70 43.02 3.53
C TRP A 23 44.93 41.55 3.17
N ALA A 24 46.18 41.08 3.05
CA ALA A 24 46.49 39.66 2.87
C ALA A 24 46.15 38.83 4.12
N GLY A 25 46.44 39.36 5.32
CA GLY A 25 46.06 38.74 6.59
C GLY A 25 44.54 38.71 6.81
N LEU A 26 43.85 39.83 6.53
CA LEU A 26 42.40 39.94 6.64
C LEU A 26 41.69 39.03 5.61
N ALA A 27 42.15 39.04 4.36
CA ALA A 27 41.61 38.18 3.30
C ALA A 27 41.85 36.70 3.62
N SER A 28 43.05 36.31 4.08
CA SER A 28 43.31 34.90 4.43
C SER A 28 42.52 34.44 5.67
N GLY A 29 42.33 35.30 6.67
CA GLY A 29 41.47 35.03 7.83
C GLY A 29 39.98 34.91 7.48
N VAL A 30 39.46 35.81 6.63
CA VAL A 30 38.07 35.80 6.18
C VAL A 30 37.80 34.63 5.24
N ILE A 31 38.69 34.36 4.28
CA ILE A 31 38.58 33.23 3.35
C ILE A 31 38.69 31.91 4.11
N SER A 32 39.65 31.75 5.02
CA SER A 32 39.76 30.53 5.83
C SER A 32 38.53 30.34 6.73
N GLY A 33 38.04 31.40 7.39
CA GLY A 33 36.82 31.36 8.19
C GLY A 33 35.58 30.99 7.37
N LEU A 34 35.41 31.55 6.17
CA LEU A 34 34.31 31.21 5.26
C LEU A 34 34.41 29.77 4.74
N VAL A 35 35.60 29.36 4.27
CA VAL A 35 35.81 28.00 3.75
C VAL A 35 35.60 26.96 4.84
N THR A 36 36.17 27.17 6.03
CA THR A 36 35.97 26.27 7.18
C THR A 36 34.51 26.27 7.63
N GLY A 37 33.85 27.43 7.68
CA GLY A 37 32.42 27.53 8.03
C GLY A 37 31.51 26.78 7.05
N ILE A 38 31.75 26.90 5.74
CA ILE A 38 31.01 26.16 4.70
C ILE A 38 31.25 24.65 4.83
N ILE A 39 32.51 24.22 5.03
CA ILE A 39 32.84 22.80 5.16
C ILE A 39 32.19 22.20 6.41
N VAL A 40 32.29 22.86 7.57
CA VAL A 40 31.67 22.40 8.82
C VAL A 40 30.15 22.43 8.71
N GLY A 41 29.57 23.48 8.13
CA GLY A 41 28.13 23.56 7.89
C GLY A 41 27.62 22.43 6.99
N ALA A 42 28.32 22.14 5.88
CA ALA A 42 27.98 21.03 4.99
C ALA A 42 28.15 19.66 5.68
N PHE A 43 29.18 19.49 6.52
CA PHE A 43 29.40 18.27 7.28
C PHE A 43 28.30 18.04 8.33
N LEU A 44 27.94 19.07 9.11
CA LEU A 44 26.87 19.00 10.10
C LEU A 44 25.51 18.75 9.44
N TRP A 45 25.22 19.44 8.33
CA TRP A 45 23.99 19.21 7.57
C TRP A 45 23.91 17.77 7.06
N LYS A 46 25.00 17.24 6.49
CA LYS A 46 25.08 15.84 6.05
C LYS A 46 24.93 14.84 7.20
N MET A 47 25.43 15.17 8.39
CA MET A 47 25.28 14.31 9.57
C MET A 47 23.84 14.34 10.09
N GLN A 48 23.22 15.52 10.13
CA GLN A 48 21.83 15.70 10.54
C GLN A 48 20.87 15.02 9.56
N SER A 49 21.06 15.20 8.25
CA SER A 49 20.22 14.58 7.22
C SER A 49 20.29 13.06 7.32
N ARG A 50 21.48 12.48 7.48
CA ARG A 50 21.65 11.04 7.71
C ARG A 50 20.94 10.54 8.97
N SER A 51 20.94 11.33 10.04
CA SER A 51 20.24 10.96 11.27
C SER A 51 18.73 11.01 11.10
N GLN A 52 18.20 11.98 10.35
CA GLN A 52 16.77 12.08 10.03
C GLN A 52 16.34 10.92 9.13
N ASP A 53 17.07 10.67 8.03
CA ASP A 53 16.82 9.54 7.13
C ASP A 53 16.80 8.21 7.91
N PHE A 54 17.74 8.01 8.84
CA PHE A 54 17.78 6.80 9.66
C PHE A 54 16.57 6.66 10.60
N GLN A 55 16.12 7.76 11.18
CA GLN A 55 14.93 7.76 12.04
C GLN A 55 13.66 7.46 11.23
N GLU A 56 13.51 8.09 10.07
CA GLU A 56 12.38 7.87 9.16
C GLU A 56 12.31 6.41 8.69
N LYS A 57 13.45 5.81 8.31
CA LYS A 57 13.52 4.38 7.96
C LYS A 57 13.06 3.49 9.11
N LYS A 58 13.55 3.74 10.32
CA LYS A 58 13.18 2.96 11.50
C LYS A 58 11.71 3.13 11.87
N GLU A 59 11.15 4.32 11.68
CA GLU A 59 9.73 4.59 11.89
C GLU A 59 8.87 3.85 10.86
N ALA A 60 9.22 3.92 9.58
CA ALA A 60 8.56 3.16 8.52
C ALA A 60 8.59 1.65 8.78
N GLU A 61 9.74 1.09 9.18
CA GLU A 61 9.84 -0.32 9.56
C GLU A 61 8.95 -0.68 10.76
N LYS A 62 8.88 0.20 11.76
CA LYS A 62 8.04 -0.01 12.95
C LYS A 62 6.55 0.02 12.58
N GLU A 63 6.12 1.03 11.82
CA GLU A 63 4.73 1.15 11.36
C GLU A 63 4.33 -0.05 10.51
N PHE A 64 5.20 -0.46 9.58
CA PHE A 64 4.95 -1.61 8.73
C PHE A 64 4.85 -2.90 9.53
N ASN A 65 5.71 -3.11 10.53
CA ASN A 65 5.61 -4.27 11.42
C ASN A 65 4.30 -4.28 12.22
N VAL A 66 3.84 -3.13 12.71
CA VAL A 66 2.52 -3.01 13.37
C VAL A 66 1.40 -3.36 12.38
N PHE A 67 1.51 -2.93 11.14
CA PHE A 67 0.56 -3.28 10.09
C PHE A 67 0.57 -4.79 9.77
N ILE A 68 1.73 -5.42 9.65
CA ILE A 68 1.86 -6.88 9.46
C ILE A 68 1.22 -7.66 10.62
N GLN A 69 1.36 -7.18 11.85
CA GLN A 69 0.68 -7.79 13.01
C GLN A 69 -0.85 -7.70 12.90
N LYS A 70 -1.39 -6.56 12.45
CA LYS A 70 -2.83 -6.40 12.19
C LYS A 70 -3.29 -7.35 11.09
N LEU A 71 -2.56 -7.43 9.97
CA LEU A 71 -2.86 -8.38 8.89
C LEU A 71 -2.89 -9.81 9.40
N ASN A 72 -1.90 -10.22 10.20
CA ASN A 72 -1.84 -11.56 10.78
C ASN A 72 -3.07 -11.88 11.65
N GLN A 73 -3.56 -10.91 12.43
CA GLN A 73 -4.79 -11.06 13.19
C GLN A 73 -6.02 -11.20 12.29
N THR A 74 -6.09 -10.44 11.19
CA THR A 74 -7.19 -10.52 10.22
C THR A 74 -7.26 -11.88 9.54
N PHE A 75 -6.13 -12.54 9.30
CA PHE A 75 -6.09 -13.92 8.78
C PHE A 75 -6.71 -14.97 9.72
N LEU A 76 -6.89 -14.66 11.01
CA LEU A 76 -7.56 -15.55 11.98
C LEU A 76 -9.08 -15.48 11.91
N LEU A 77 -9.64 -14.53 11.14
CA LEU A 77 -11.07 -14.49 10.87
C LEU A 77 -11.50 -15.70 10.04
N THR A 78 -12.80 -16.00 10.08
CA THR A 78 -13.36 -17.12 9.31
C THR A 78 -13.10 -16.96 7.82
N ASP A 79 -12.82 -18.09 7.17
CA ASP A 79 -12.70 -18.27 5.72
C ASP A 79 -14.05 -18.53 5.04
N ALA A 80 -15.16 -18.54 5.80
CA ALA A 80 -16.50 -18.67 5.26
C ALA A 80 -16.82 -17.50 4.32
N SER A 81 -17.42 -17.82 3.18
CA SER A 81 -17.87 -16.82 2.21
C SER A 81 -19.02 -15.99 2.77
N ILE A 82 -19.03 -14.69 2.48
CA ILE A 82 -20.13 -13.80 2.85
C ILE A 82 -21.21 -13.85 1.77
N PHE A 83 -22.46 -13.97 2.21
CA PHE A 83 -23.61 -13.86 1.31
C PHE A 83 -23.87 -12.40 0.96
N THR A 84 -23.73 -12.06 -0.32
CA THR A 84 -23.86 -10.70 -0.85
C THR A 84 -24.31 -10.72 -2.31
N ASP A 85 -24.97 -9.67 -2.77
CA ASP A 85 -25.39 -9.44 -4.16
C ASP A 85 -24.28 -8.79 -5.01
N GLU A 86 -23.15 -8.42 -4.42
CA GLU A 86 -22.00 -7.87 -5.12
C GLU A 86 -20.91 -8.93 -5.32
N GLY A 87 -20.57 -9.24 -6.58
CA GLY A 87 -19.57 -10.27 -6.89
C GLY A 87 -18.21 -10.00 -6.28
N SER A 88 -17.85 -8.73 -6.19
CA SER A 88 -16.57 -8.26 -5.63
C SER A 88 -16.44 -8.46 -4.12
N ASN A 89 -17.54 -8.78 -3.45
CA ASN A 89 -17.61 -9.04 -2.02
C ASN A 89 -17.99 -10.51 -1.70
N PHE A 90 -18.24 -11.34 -2.72
CA PHE A 90 -18.48 -12.78 -2.53
C PHE A 90 -17.14 -13.53 -2.33
N LEU A 91 -16.49 -13.22 -1.21
CA LEU A 91 -15.17 -13.71 -0.83
C LEU A 91 -15.22 -14.25 0.61
N PRO A 92 -14.22 -15.06 1.00
CA PRO A 92 -13.96 -15.34 2.41
C PRO A 92 -13.86 -14.05 3.24
N LYS A 93 -14.42 -14.07 4.45
CA LYS A 93 -14.46 -12.87 5.31
C LYS A 93 -13.08 -12.32 5.62
N ASN A 94 -12.11 -13.18 5.92
CA ASN A 94 -10.72 -12.77 6.12
C ASN A 94 -10.16 -11.98 4.93
N VAL A 95 -10.40 -12.41 3.69
CA VAL A 95 -9.93 -11.74 2.46
C VAL A 95 -10.57 -10.36 2.30
N ILE A 96 -11.87 -10.22 2.59
CA ILE A 96 -12.57 -8.92 2.52
C ILE A 96 -11.94 -7.91 3.48
N GLU A 97 -11.69 -8.33 4.71
CA GLU A 97 -11.11 -7.48 5.75
C GLU A 97 -9.65 -7.12 5.45
N ILE A 98 -8.87 -8.05 4.88
CA ILE A 98 -7.49 -7.78 4.41
C ILE A 98 -7.49 -6.70 3.34
N ARG A 99 -8.37 -6.81 2.34
CA ARG A 99 -8.50 -5.81 1.29
C ARG A 99 -8.80 -4.44 1.89
N SER A 100 -9.78 -4.36 2.78
CA SER A 100 -10.13 -3.10 3.47
C SER A 100 -8.94 -2.54 4.25
N LEU A 101 -8.19 -3.39 4.95
CA LEU A 101 -7.06 -2.96 5.77
C LEU A 101 -5.91 -2.38 4.92
N ILE A 102 -5.70 -2.91 3.72
CA ILE A 102 -4.60 -2.50 2.82
C ILE A 102 -4.84 -1.13 2.18
N TYR A 103 -6.08 -0.80 1.80
CA TYR A 103 -6.36 0.43 1.04
C TYR A 103 -6.04 1.72 1.79
N ASP A 104 -6.09 1.71 3.12
CA ASP A 104 -5.87 2.89 3.95
C ASP A 104 -4.39 3.08 4.35
N GLN A 105 -3.48 2.28 3.79
CA GLN A 105 -2.08 2.29 4.21
C GLN A 105 -1.16 3.12 3.30
N PRO A 106 -0.10 3.72 3.86
CA PRO A 106 0.86 4.52 3.10
C PRO A 106 1.91 3.62 2.39
N ILE A 107 1.46 2.74 1.49
CA ILE A 107 2.31 1.74 0.81
C ILE A 107 3.52 2.39 0.10
N LEU A 108 3.31 3.52 -0.57
CA LEU A 108 4.38 4.25 -1.27
C LEU A 108 5.47 4.75 -0.30
N TYR A 109 5.07 5.28 0.85
CA TYR A 109 5.99 5.74 1.88
C TYR A 109 6.84 4.57 2.41
N TRP A 110 6.21 3.44 2.74
CA TRP A 110 6.93 2.25 3.20
C TRP A 110 7.89 1.71 2.14
N LYS A 111 7.49 1.71 0.86
CA LYS A 111 8.35 1.26 -0.25
C LYS A 111 9.62 2.09 -0.40
N GLU A 112 9.54 3.39 -0.18
CA GLU A 112 10.68 4.30 -0.28
C GLU A 112 11.67 4.12 0.89
N HIS A 113 11.17 3.80 2.09
CA HIS A 113 11.96 3.84 3.33
C HIS A 113 12.38 2.46 3.84
N ILE A 114 11.67 1.39 3.49
CA ILE A 114 12.03 0.03 3.93
C ILE A 114 13.14 -0.54 3.04
N GLU A 115 14.26 -0.89 3.68
CA GLU A 115 15.42 -1.51 3.01
C GLU A 115 15.54 -3.01 3.31
N GLN A 116 14.96 -3.47 4.42
CA GLN A 116 15.03 -4.87 4.85
C GLN A 116 14.39 -5.81 3.81
N GLN A 117 15.13 -6.81 3.34
CA GLN A 117 14.72 -7.64 2.20
C GLN A 117 13.43 -8.44 2.45
N ASN A 118 13.26 -9.00 3.64
CA ASN A 118 12.04 -9.71 4.05
C ASN A 118 10.81 -8.77 4.05
N LEU A 119 10.94 -7.55 4.57
CA LEU A 119 9.86 -6.57 4.58
C LEU A 119 9.53 -6.07 3.16
N ARG A 120 10.54 -5.95 2.30
CA ARG A 120 10.34 -5.66 0.87
C ARG A 120 9.57 -6.77 0.15
N GLN A 121 9.84 -8.04 0.45
CA GLN A 121 9.08 -9.16 -0.13
C GLN A 121 7.60 -9.10 0.29
N LEU A 122 7.33 -8.79 1.56
CA LEU A 122 5.97 -8.58 2.05
C LEU A 122 5.28 -7.41 1.35
N LEU A 123 5.97 -6.27 1.18
CA LEU A 123 5.43 -5.12 0.43
C LEU A 123 5.07 -5.49 -1.01
N VAL A 124 5.94 -6.21 -1.72
CA VAL A 124 5.66 -6.66 -3.09
C VAL A 124 4.44 -7.58 -3.14
N ALA A 125 4.29 -8.50 -2.18
CA ALA A 125 3.11 -9.35 -2.10
C ALA A 125 1.82 -8.55 -1.85
N ILE A 126 1.88 -7.52 -1.00
CA ILE A 126 0.75 -6.60 -0.76
C ILE A 126 0.42 -5.79 -2.04
N GLU A 127 1.43 -5.27 -2.74
CA GLU A 127 1.21 -4.55 -4.01
C GLU A 127 0.54 -5.44 -5.06
N ASN A 128 0.99 -6.70 -5.18
CA ASN A 128 0.35 -7.67 -6.08
C ASN A 128 -1.11 -7.92 -5.68
N LEU A 129 -1.39 -8.06 -4.38
CA LEU A 129 -2.76 -8.27 -3.89
C LEU A 129 -3.67 -7.07 -4.21
N ILE A 130 -3.16 -5.83 -4.16
CA ILE A 130 -3.89 -4.62 -4.56
C ILE A 130 -4.23 -4.67 -6.06
N VAL A 131 -3.27 -5.04 -6.90
CA VAL A 131 -3.47 -5.13 -8.36
C VAL A 131 -4.53 -6.19 -8.68
N LEU A 132 -4.43 -7.35 -8.04
CA LEU A 132 -5.42 -8.43 -8.19
C LEU A 132 -6.80 -8.00 -7.70
N ASP A 133 -6.90 -7.25 -6.61
CA ASP A 133 -8.19 -6.77 -6.13
C ASP A 133 -8.85 -5.76 -7.09
N ILE A 134 -8.07 -4.85 -7.66
CA ILE A 134 -8.57 -3.89 -8.66
C ILE A 134 -9.13 -4.66 -9.87
N GLU A 135 -8.40 -5.67 -10.34
CA GLU A 135 -8.82 -6.47 -11.48
C GLU A 135 -10.04 -7.33 -11.15
N PHE A 136 -10.07 -7.95 -9.97
CA PHE A 136 -11.21 -8.73 -9.50
C PHE A 136 -12.47 -7.88 -9.37
N LYS A 137 -12.38 -6.66 -8.84
CA LYS A 137 -13.49 -5.69 -8.81
C LYS A 137 -13.98 -5.34 -10.20
N ARG A 138 -13.07 -5.12 -11.15
CA ARG A 138 -13.41 -4.84 -12.55
C ARG A 138 -14.18 -6.00 -13.19
N ILE A 139 -13.67 -7.22 -13.07
CA ILE A 139 -14.31 -8.43 -13.61
C ILE A 139 -15.66 -8.69 -12.95
N SER A 140 -15.72 -8.57 -11.62
CA SER A 140 -16.97 -8.73 -10.86
C SER A 140 -18.02 -7.72 -11.29
N SER A 141 -17.65 -6.46 -11.52
CA SER A 141 -18.60 -5.42 -11.96
C SER A 141 -19.16 -5.68 -13.36
N LEU A 142 -18.39 -6.31 -14.25
CA LEU A 142 -18.88 -6.72 -15.56
C LEU A 142 -19.91 -7.85 -15.41
N LEU A 143 -19.59 -8.86 -14.61
CA LEU A 143 -20.50 -9.96 -14.33
C LEU A 143 -21.77 -9.51 -13.57
N ASP A 144 -21.65 -8.58 -12.62
CA ASP A 144 -22.78 -7.95 -11.92
C ASP A 144 -23.76 -7.34 -12.94
N THR A 145 -23.22 -6.69 -13.98
CA THR A 145 -24.01 -6.06 -15.03
C THR A 145 -24.73 -7.11 -15.88
N ASP A 146 -24.04 -8.17 -16.28
CA ASP A 146 -24.60 -9.27 -17.07
C ASP A 146 -25.73 -9.98 -16.30
N ILE A 147 -25.48 -10.33 -15.04
CA ILE A 147 -26.46 -10.99 -14.16
C ILE A 147 -27.68 -10.10 -13.94
N LYS A 148 -27.48 -8.82 -13.59
CA LYS A 148 -28.60 -7.90 -13.32
C LYS A 148 -29.44 -7.67 -14.59
N ASN A 149 -28.82 -7.51 -15.74
CA ASN A 149 -29.51 -7.36 -17.02
C ASN A 149 -30.32 -8.60 -17.40
N LEU A 150 -29.82 -9.80 -17.09
CA LEU A 150 -30.57 -11.04 -17.26
C LEU A 150 -31.75 -11.09 -16.29
N LEU A 151 -31.50 -10.92 -15.00
CA LEU A 151 -32.51 -11.07 -13.95
C LEU A 151 -33.66 -10.07 -14.08
N ILE A 152 -33.41 -8.83 -14.52
CA ILE A 152 -34.45 -7.83 -14.77
C ILE A 152 -35.49 -8.33 -15.81
N LYS A 153 -35.11 -9.21 -16.73
CA LYS A 153 -36.03 -9.78 -17.73
C LYS A 153 -36.89 -10.91 -17.17
N HIS A 154 -36.43 -11.57 -16.10
CA HIS A 154 -37.02 -12.83 -15.61
C HIS A 154 -37.57 -12.75 -14.18
N THR A 155 -37.22 -11.71 -13.43
CA THR A 155 -37.56 -11.55 -12.01
C THR A 155 -38.07 -10.16 -11.70
N SER A 156 -38.84 -10.03 -10.61
CA SER A 156 -39.26 -8.72 -10.09
C SER A 156 -38.07 -7.99 -9.49
N LEU A 157 -37.99 -6.66 -9.71
CA LEU A 157 -36.98 -5.78 -9.12
C LEU A 157 -36.86 -5.94 -7.60
N HIS A 158 -37.96 -6.29 -6.91
CA HIS A 158 -37.98 -6.48 -5.46
C HIS A 158 -37.09 -7.65 -4.98
N PHE A 159 -36.81 -8.62 -5.85
CA PHE A 159 -36.00 -9.80 -5.50
C PHE A 159 -34.65 -9.80 -6.20
N LEU A 160 -34.30 -8.74 -6.93
CA LEU A 160 -33.11 -8.70 -7.78
C LEU A 160 -31.83 -9.00 -7.00
N GLU A 161 -31.65 -8.35 -5.85
CA GLU A 161 -30.46 -8.53 -4.99
C GLU A 161 -30.33 -9.98 -4.53
N ALA A 162 -31.40 -10.54 -3.97
CA ALA A 162 -31.40 -11.91 -3.45
C ALA A 162 -31.18 -12.97 -4.54
N TYR A 163 -31.73 -12.76 -5.75
CA TYR A 163 -31.44 -13.62 -6.90
C TYR A 163 -30.00 -13.44 -7.41
N THR A 164 -29.45 -12.23 -7.35
CA THR A 164 -28.04 -11.95 -7.69
C THR A 164 -27.10 -12.66 -6.73
N SER A 165 -27.37 -12.58 -5.42
CA SER A 165 -26.62 -13.33 -4.40
C SER A 165 -26.72 -14.84 -4.58
N ALA A 166 -27.90 -15.36 -4.95
CA ALA A 166 -28.08 -16.77 -5.26
C ALA A 166 -27.27 -17.20 -6.49
N PHE A 167 -27.17 -16.33 -7.50
CA PHE A 167 -26.35 -16.55 -8.69
C PHE A 167 -24.86 -16.70 -8.31
N TYR A 168 -24.34 -15.79 -7.48
CA TYR A 168 -22.97 -15.88 -6.99
C TYR A 168 -22.72 -17.10 -6.11
N ALA A 169 -23.66 -17.48 -5.25
CA ALA A 169 -23.56 -18.69 -4.45
C ALA A 169 -23.42 -19.94 -5.35
N LEU A 170 -24.23 -20.04 -6.40
CA LEU A 170 -24.15 -21.15 -7.35
C LEU A 170 -22.84 -21.14 -8.17
N ILE A 171 -22.40 -19.97 -8.65
CA ILE A 171 -21.10 -19.82 -9.33
C ILE A 171 -19.98 -20.37 -8.44
N ASN A 172 -20.01 -20.01 -7.15
CA ASN A 172 -18.99 -20.41 -6.17
C ASN A 172 -19.19 -21.81 -5.58
N GLY A 173 -20.13 -22.60 -6.11
CA GLY A 173 -20.29 -24.02 -5.76
C GLY A 173 -20.97 -24.29 -4.43
N ILE A 174 -21.70 -23.31 -3.88
CA ILE A 174 -22.53 -23.50 -2.67
C ILE A 174 -23.61 -24.53 -2.96
N ASP A 175 -23.85 -25.44 -2.01
CA ASP A 175 -24.81 -26.53 -2.17
C ASP A 175 -26.28 -26.02 -2.16
N ASN A 176 -27.18 -26.79 -2.76
CA ASN A 176 -28.59 -26.40 -2.88
C ASN A 176 -29.27 -26.18 -1.53
N ASP A 177 -28.95 -26.99 -0.53
CA ASP A 177 -29.59 -26.93 0.79
C ASP A 177 -29.07 -25.75 1.61
N GLU A 178 -27.79 -25.42 1.49
CA GLU A 178 -27.17 -24.22 2.06
C GLU A 178 -27.71 -22.96 1.37
N LEU A 179 -27.79 -22.95 0.04
CA LEU A 179 -28.40 -21.86 -0.72
C LEU A 179 -29.86 -21.63 -0.28
N LYS A 180 -30.67 -22.69 -0.22
CA LYS A 180 -32.07 -22.60 0.26
C LYS A 180 -32.17 -22.03 1.67
N ARG A 181 -31.19 -22.29 2.55
CA ARG A 181 -31.16 -21.69 3.89
C ARG A 181 -30.87 -20.19 3.82
N TRP A 182 -29.87 -19.77 3.06
CA TRP A 182 -29.49 -18.36 2.90
C TRP A 182 -30.60 -17.51 2.28
N VAL A 183 -31.32 -18.05 1.29
CA VAL A 183 -32.43 -17.36 0.62
C VAL A 183 -33.79 -17.99 0.89
N SER A 184 -34.02 -18.43 2.13
CA SER A 184 -35.28 -19.06 2.54
C SER A 184 -36.52 -18.22 2.22
N HIS A 185 -36.39 -16.89 2.25
CA HIS A 185 -37.44 -15.94 1.92
C HIS A 185 -37.85 -15.93 0.43
N LEU A 186 -37.00 -16.43 -0.48
CA LEU A 186 -37.31 -16.53 -1.92
C LEU A 186 -38.17 -17.76 -2.26
N GLY A 187 -38.27 -18.73 -1.35
CA GLY A 187 -38.95 -20.00 -1.62
C GLY A 187 -38.37 -20.68 -2.87
N LEU A 188 -37.04 -20.75 -2.97
CA LEU A 188 -36.36 -21.45 -4.08
C LEU A 188 -36.63 -22.96 -3.97
N THR A 189 -37.20 -23.52 -5.02
CA THR A 189 -37.31 -24.97 -5.25
C THR A 189 -36.08 -25.45 -6.03
N ASP A 190 -35.82 -26.76 -6.05
CA ASP A 190 -34.73 -27.31 -6.87
C ASP A 190 -34.89 -26.96 -8.35
N GLU A 191 -36.10 -27.00 -8.89
CA GLU A 191 -36.41 -26.58 -10.26
C GLU A 191 -36.02 -25.11 -10.55
N LYS A 192 -36.23 -24.20 -9.60
CA LYS A 192 -35.80 -22.79 -9.75
C LYS A 192 -34.28 -22.66 -9.67
N ILE A 193 -33.62 -23.47 -8.84
CA ILE A 193 -32.16 -23.49 -8.74
C ILE A 193 -31.55 -24.01 -10.04
N ASP A 194 -32.11 -25.06 -10.63
CA ASP A 194 -31.65 -25.60 -11.91
C ASP A 194 -31.87 -24.59 -13.04
N THR A 195 -33.00 -23.87 -13.03
CA THR A 195 -33.22 -22.74 -13.96
C THR A 195 -32.13 -21.66 -13.83
N LEU A 196 -31.73 -21.29 -12.61
CA LEU A 196 -30.65 -20.32 -12.37
C LEU A 196 -29.29 -20.83 -12.85
N ARG A 197 -29.05 -22.14 -12.80
CA ARG A 197 -27.83 -22.76 -13.36
C ARG A 197 -27.84 -22.75 -14.88
N GLU A 198 -28.98 -23.03 -15.50
CA GLU A 198 -29.11 -22.93 -16.96
C GLU A 198 -28.83 -21.50 -17.43
N GLN A 199 -29.36 -20.52 -16.71
CA GLN A 199 -29.10 -19.09 -16.93
C GLN A 199 -27.63 -18.68 -16.77
N GLN A 200 -26.86 -19.32 -15.88
CA GLN A 200 -25.41 -19.10 -15.79
C GLN A 200 -24.68 -19.48 -17.08
N ASN A 201 -25.18 -20.47 -17.81
CA ASN A 201 -24.57 -20.90 -19.07
C ASN A 201 -24.75 -19.89 -20.21
N GLU A 202 -25.51 -18.81 -20.00
CA GLU A 202 -25.57 -17.68 -20.94
C GLU A 202 -24.29 -16.83 -20.91
N PHE A 203 -23.51 -16.88 -19.82
CA PHE A 203 -22.29 -16.07 -19.63
C PHE A 203 -21.05 -16.93 -19.30
N PRO A 204 -20.73 -17.98 -20.09
CA PRO A 204 -19.71 -18.96 -19.71
C PRO A 204 -18.32 -18.33 -19.55
N GLN A 205 -17.96 -17.37 -20.40
CA GLN A 205 -16.68 -16.68 -20.31
C GLN A 205 -16.62 -15.74 -19.10
N SER A 206 -17.63 -14.89 -18.88
CA SER A 206 -17.66 -13.97 -17.74
C SER A 206 -17.62 -14.71 -16.39
N VAL A 207 -18.30 -15.86 -16.32
CA VAL A 207 -18.27 -16.74 -15.14
C VAL A 207 -16.90 -17.38 -14.95
N ALA A 208 -16.24 -17.83 -16.01
CA ALA A 208 -14.88 -18.36 -15.94
C ALA A 208 -13.87 -17.29 -15.49
N ASP A 209 -13.89 -16.12 -16.13
CA ASP A 209 -13.00 -14.99 -15.79
C ASP A 209 -13.17 -14.58 -14.31
N TYR A 210 -14.41 -14.53 -13.83
CA TYR A 210 -14.71 -14.25 -12.43
C TYR A 210 -14.12 -15.31 -11.49
N LYS A 211 -14.29 -16.60 -11.80
CA LYS A 211 -13.76 -17.70 -10.99
C LYS A 211 -12.24 -17.66 -10.91
N ASP A 212 -11.59 -17.50 -12.06
CA ASP A 212 -10.13 -17.45 -12.16
C ASP A 212 -9.58 -16.25 -11.38
N ALA A 213 -10.19 -15.07 -11.53
CA ALA A 213 -9.78 -13.88 -10.80
C ALA A 213 -10.00 -14.01 -9.28
N ARG A 214 -11.12 -14.63 -8.87
CA ARG A 214 -11.42 -14.89 -7.47
C ARG A 214 -10.41 -15.86 -6.86
N GLU A 215 -10.11 -16.96 -7.54
CA GLU A 215 -9.14 -17.96 -7.08
C GLU A 215 -7.75 -17.35 -6.96
N LEU A 216 -7.34 -16.54 -7.95
CA LEU A 216 -6.06 -15.85 -7.92
C LEU A 216 -5.94 -14.85 -6.75
N LEU A 217 -7.01 -14.11 -6.46
CA LEU A 217 -7.05 -13.19 -5.32
C LEU A 217 -6.98 -13.93 -3.97
N VAL A 218 -7.76 -15.00 -3.82
CA VAL A 218 -7.80 -15.79 -2.58
C VAL A 218 -6.48 -16.52 -2.35
N SER A 219 -5.92 -17.15 -3.38
CA SER A 219 -4.61 -17.81 -3.30
C SER A 219 -3.50 -16.81 -2.97
N SER A 220 -3.49 -15.63 -3.60
CA SER A 220 -2.51 -14.59 -3.27
C SER A 220 -2.63 -14.09 -1.83
N ALA A 221 -3.83 -14.08 -1.24
CA ALA A 221 -4.00 -13.74 0.17
C ALA A 221 -3.43 -14.83 1.10
N GLU A 222 -3.64 -16.11 0.78
CA GLU A 222 -3.05 -17.23 1.53
C GLU A 222 -1.52 -17.32 1.36
N ASP A 223 -0.99 -16.94 0.19
CA ASP A 223 0.46 -16.82 -0.03
C ASP A 223 1.06 -15.71 0.85
N LEU A 224 0.38 -14.56 0.95
CA LEU A 224 0.78 -13.46 1.83
C LEU A 224 0.78 -13.91 3.31
N LYS A 225 -0.25 -14.63 3.75
CA LYS A 225 -0.31 -15.22 5.10
C LYS A 225 0.87 -16.14 5.37
N THR A 226 1.17 -17.03 4.43
CA THR A 226 2.29 -17.98 4.53
C THR A 226 3.62 -17.24 4.62
N LEU A 227 3.80 -16.18 3.82
CA LEU A 227 4.99 -15.33 3.85
C LEU A 227 5.15 -14.63 5.21
N ILE A 228 4.06 -14.11 5.79
CA ILE A 228 4.05 -13.48 7.11
C ILE A 228 4.44 -14.49 8.20
N ILE A 229 3.87 -15.70 8.18
CA ILE A 229 4.18 -16.75 9.16
C ILE A 229 5.66 -17.12 9.09
N ASN A 230 6.17 -17.39 7.88
CA ASN A 230 7.56 -17.79 7.67
C ASN A 230 8.55 -16.68 8.07
N SER A 231 8.19 -15.42 7.87
CA SER A 231 9.01 -14.26 8.27
C SER A 231 9.13 -14.06 9.80
N ASN A 232 8.19 -14.63 10.58
CA ASN A 232 8.15 -14.51 12.03
C ASN A 232 8.78 -15.70 12.77
N THR A 233 9.17 -16.77 12.07
CA THR A 233 9.88 -17.91 12.66
C THR A 233 11.37 -17.61 12.77
N PRO A 234 11.97 -17.55 13.97
CA PRO A 234 13.41 -17.43 14.11
C PRO A 234 14.09 -18.71 13.63
N THR A 235 14.98 -18.60 12.65
CA THR A 235 15.99 -19.63 12.33
C THR A 235 17.14 -19.60 13.32
#